data_AF-S5ULE9-F1
#
_entry.id   AF-S5ULE9-F1
#
_cell.length_a   1.000
_cell.length_b   1.000
_cell.length_c   1.000
_cell.angle_alpha   90.00
_cell.angle_beta   90.00
_cell.angle_gamma   90.00
#
_symmetry.space_group_name_H-M   'P 1'
#
loop_
_entity.id
_entity.type
_entity.pdbx_description
1 polymer ?
#
loop_
_entity_poly.entity_id
_entity_poly.type
_entity_poly.pdbx_seq_one_letter_code
_entity_poly.pdbx_strand_id
1 'polypeptide(L)'
;MDASVTFGLLAAWAVHDTEELATVPRWVRARLPELRERFPRVPEAVWRQVGSVDAREFTTAVAAMAAVVAAAAADGHRTGGRSAVYRTALDAFGLHGVVHLAQAAVLRGYTPGSVTSPLVVIPFTLWARARLRRAGVLRPTRPRDLALGLVFATAATTGTHALARRLQGPRRPRPDPLPGSAFTTGQGPCGRL
;
A
#
# COMPACT_ATOMS: atom_id res chain seq x y z
N MET A 1 18.99 15.46 -16.14
CA MET A 1 17.62 14.91 -16.26
C MET A 1 16.71 15.79 -15.45
N ASP A 2 15.54 16.12 -15.98
CA ASP A 2 14.64 17.09 -15.34
C ASP A 2 14.16 16.58 -13.97
N ALA A 3 13.97 17.50 -13.02
CA ALA A 3 13.47 17.17 -11.68
C ALA A 3 12.10 16.48 -11.72
N SER A 4 11.26 16.84 -12.69
CA SER A 4 9.94 16.22 -12.90
C SER A 4 10.02 14.72 -13.20
N VAL A 5 11.06 14.24 -13.90
CA VAL A 5 11.23 12.80 -14.16
C VAL A 5 11.55 12.08 -12.86
N THR A 6 12.38 12.68 -12.01
CA THR A 6 12.97 12.04 -10.83
C THR A 6 12.10 12.24 -9.59
N PHE A 7 11.97 13.47 -9.11
CA PHE A 7 11.09 13.82 -7.99
C PHE A 7 9.59 13.68 -8.30
N GLY A 8 9.22 13.62 -9.59
CA GLY A 8 7.86 13.24 -9.96
C GLY A 8 7.47 11.85 -9.46
N LEU A 9 8.43 10.93 -9.24
CA LEU A 9 8.16 9.63 -8.63
C LEU A 9 7.61 9.80 -7.22
N LEU A 10 8.26 10.66 -6.42
CA LEU A 10 7.82 10.96 -5.06
C LEU A 10 6.45 11.64 -5.06
N ALA A 11 6.20 12.58 -5.98
CA ALA A 11 4.91 13.26 -6.08
C ALA A 11 3.78 12.30 -6.50
N ALA A 12 4.00 11.48 -7.53
CA ALA A 12 3.03 10.49 -8.00
C ALA A 12 2.74 9.43 -6.93
N TRP A 13 3.79 8.97 -6.24
CA TRP A 13 3.68 8.07 -5.10
C TRP A 13 2.86 8.70 -3.98
N ALA A 14 3.14 9.95 -3.58
CA ALA A 14 2.42 10.61 -2.51
C ALA A 14 0.92 10.75 -2.81
N VAL A 15 0.54 11.06 -4.06
CA VAL A 15 -0.87 11.12 -4.47
C VAL A 15 -1.55 9.75 -4.35
N HIS A 16 -0.89 8.70 -4.86
CA HIS A 16 -1.40 7.34 -4.81
C HIS A 16 -1.54 6.82 -3.37
N ASP A 17 -0.46 6.91 -2.58
CA ASP A 17 -0.43 6.41 -1.21
C ASP A 17 -1.32 7.24 -0.26
N THR A 18 -1.66 8.49 -0.60
CA THR A 18 -2.69 9.25 0.14
C THR A 18 -4.08 8.62 -0.03
N GLU A 19 -4.43 8.16 -1.24
CA GLU A 19 -5.66 7.37 -1.44
C GLU A 19 -5.61 6.11 -0.58
N GLU A 20 -4.50 5.37 -0.61
CA GLU A 20 -4.36 4.14 0.15
C GLU A 20 -4.46 4.39 1.67
N LEU A 21 -3.77 5.41 2.21
CA LEU A 21 -3.84 5.81 3.61
C LEU A 21 -5.29 6.09 4.05
N ALA A 22 -6.06 6.77 3.21
CA ALA A 22 -7.45 7.11 3.50
C ALA A 22 -8.38 5.89 3.43
N THR A 23 -8.07 4.89 2.60
CA THR A 23 -9.03 3.86 2.20
C THR A 23 -8.70 2.46 2.70
N VAL A 24 -7.42 2.05 2.73
CA VAL A 24 -6.99 0.68 3.04
C VAL A 24 -7.50 0.20 4.41
N PRO A 25 -7.28 0.90 5.54
CA PRO A 25 -7.67 0.36 6.84
C PRO A 25 -9.19 0.12 6.95
N ARG A 26 -10.00 1.04 6.38
CA ARG A 26 -11.46 0.91 6.39
C ARG A 26 -11.92 -0.19 5.44
N TRP A 27 -11.38 -0.22 4.23
CA TRP A 27 -11.75 -1.20 3.21
C TRP A 27 -11.43 -2.63 3.67
N VAL A 28 -10.24 -2.86 4.25
CA VAL A 28 -9.85 -4.16 4.79
C VAL A 28 -10.84 -4.62 5.87
N ARG A 29 -11.16 -3.78 6.86
CA ARG A 29 -12.11 -4.15 7.93
C ARG A 29 -13.51 -4.48 7.38
N ALA A 30 -13.97 -3.76 6.37
CA ALA A 30 -15.29 -3.98 5.79
C ALA A 30 -15.36 -5.23 4.89
N ARG A 31 -14.28 -5.54 4.15
CA ARG A 31 -14.27 -6.59 3.13
C ARG A 31 -13.62 -7.90 3.59
N LEU A 32 -12.90 -7.91 4.70
CA LEU A 32 -12.17 -9.10 5.15
C LEU A 32 -13.05 -10.37 5.26
N PRO A 33 -14.28 -10.34 5.82
CA PRO A 33 -15.13 -11.53 5.87
C PRO A 33 -15.47 -12.06 4.46
N GLU A 34 -15.93 -11.18 3.56
CA GLU A 34 -16.28 -11.52 2.18
C GLU A 34 -15.08 -12.08 1.40
N LEU A 35 -13.89 -11.49 1.59
CA LEU A 35 -12.66 -11.93 0.94
C LEU A 35 -12.25 -13.32 1.41
N ARG A 36 -12.35 -13.57 2.73
CA ARG A 36 -12.02 -14.86 3.32
C ARG A 36 -12.92 -15.97 2.80
N GLU A 37 -14.23 -15.71 2.68
CA GLU A 37 -15.19 -16.65 2.09
C GLU A 37 -14.92 -16.90 0.60
N ARG A 38 -14.59 -15.85 -0.15
CA ARG A 38 -14.34 -15.93 -1.59
C ARG A 38 -13.05 -16.67 -1.95
N PHE A 39 -12.03 -16.64 -1.08
CA PHE A 39 -10.73 -17.27 -1.31
C PHE A 39 -10.36 -18.26 -0.20
N PRO A 40 -11.08 -19.39 -0.05
CA PRO A 40 -10.90 -20.34 1.05
C PRO A 40 -9.57 -21.10 1.00
N ARG A 41 -8.88 -21.07 -0.15
CA ARG A 41 -7.56 -21.69 -0.34
C ARG A 41 -6.42 -20.85 0.24
N VAL A 42 -6.66 -19.58 0.58
CA VAL A 42 -5.65 -18.71 1.18
C VAL A 42 -5.45 -19.11 2.65
N PRO A 43 -4.21 -19.35 3.11
CA PRO A 43 -3.96 -19.79 4.48
C PRO A 43 -4.49 -18.81 5.53
N GLU A 44 -5.04 -19.33 6.62
CA GLU A 44 -5.59 -18.51 7.71
C GLU A 44 -4.59 -17.51 8.30
N ALA A 45 -3.29 -17.86 8.29
CA ALA A 45 -2.24 -16.96 8.73
C ALA A 45 -2.20 -15.65 7.91
N VAL A 46 -2.49 -15.72 6.60
CA VAL A 46 -2.56 -14.56 5.71
C VAL A 46 -3.76 -13.69 6.08
N TRP A 47 -4.93 -14.30 6.32
CA TRP A 47 -6.13 -13.55 6.75
C TRP A 47 -5.94 -12.85 8.09
N ARG A 48 -5.30 -13.52 9.05
CA ARG A 48 -4.94 -12.89 10.33
C ARG A 48 -4.00 -11.71 10.14
N GLN A 49 -3.01 -11.84 9.27
CA GLN A 49 -2.09 -10.76 8.97
C GLN A 49 -2.83 -9.56 8.34
N VAL A 50 -3.65 -9.79 7.31
CA VAL A 50 -4.47 -8.75 6.67
C VAL A 50 -5.42 -8.09 7.67
N GLY A 51 -6.11 -8.88 8.49
CA GLY A 51 -7.00 -8.36 9.53
C GLY A 51 -6.30 -7.64 10.67
N SER A 52 -4.99 -7.87 10.86
CA SER A 52 -4.20 -7.20 11.89
C SER A 52 -3.66 -5.83 11.46
N VAL A 53 -3.86 -5.44 10.18
CA VAL A 53 -3.46 -4.13 9.65
C VAL A 53 -4.18 -3.03 10.42
N ASP A 54 -3.45 -2.42 11.34
CA ASP A 54 -3.91 -1.27 12.10
C ASP A 54 -3.59 0.03 11.35
N ALA A 55 -4.43 1.05 11.52
CA ALA A 55 -4.25 2.33 10.84
C ALA A 55 -2.93 3.01 11.23
N ARG A 56 -2.49 2.87 12.50
CA ARG A 56 -1.23 3.45 12.97
C ARG A 56 -0.01 2.72 12.42
N GLU A 57 -0.08 1.39 12.30
CA GLU A 57 0.94 0.58 11.62
C GLU A 57 1.05 0.96 10.16
N PHE A 58 -0.08 1.00 9.46
CA PHE A 58 -0.11 1.36 8.06
C PHE A 58 0.46 2.76 7.82
N THR A 59 0.06 3.75 8.63
CA THR A 59 0.58 5.12 8.55
C THR A 59 2.09 5.18 8.76
N THR A 60 2.60 4.46 9.76
CA THR A 60 4.05 4.41 10.03
C THR A 60 4.80 3.73 8.88
N ALA A 61 4.24 2.67 8.30
CA ALA A 61 4.84 1.96 7.17
C ALA A 61 4.89 2.86 5.92
N VAL A 62 3.81 3.58 5.61
CA VAL A 62 3.78 4.55 4.49
C VAL A 62 4.77 5.68 4.71
N ALA A 63 4.91 6.21 5.93
CA ALA A 63 5.92 7.23 6.24
C ALA A 63 7.36 6.69 6.03
N ALA A 64 7.64 5.45 6.42
CA ALA A 64 8.93 4.82 6.15
C ALA A 64 9.16 4.58 4.65
N MET A 65 8.11 4.20 3.91
CA MET A 65 8.17 4.06 2.45
C MET A 65 8.44 5.41 1.76
N ALA A 66 7.85 6.50 2.25
CA ALA A 66 8.11 7.86 1.76
C ALA A 66 9.61 8.18 1.76
N ALA A 67 10.32 7.80 2.83
CA ALA A 67 11.77 7.99 2.92
C ALA A 67 12.54 7.16 1.87
N VAL A 68 12.12 5.91 1.63
CA VAL A 68 12.72 5.05 0.59
C VAL A 68 12.52 5.65 -0.80
N VAL A 69 11.30 6.07 -1.11
CA VAL A 69 10.96 6.67 -2.42
C VAL A 69 11.66 8.01 -2.60
N ALA A 70 11.72 8.85 -1.56
CA ALA A 70 12.44 10.11 -1.58
C ALA A 70 13.95 9.92 -1.80
N ALA A 71 14.57 8.94 -1.13
CA ALA A 71 15.98 8.60 -1.32
C ALA A 71 16.25 8.11 -2.75
N ALA A 72 15.39 7.24 -3.29
CA ALA A 72 15.49 6.78 -4.67
C ALA A 72 15.32 7.93 -5.67
N ALA A 73 14.36 8.84 -5.46
CA ALA A 73 14.16 10.01 -6.30
C ALA A 73 15.35 10.97 -6.26
N ALA A 74 15.91 11.24 -5.07
CA ALA A 74 17.08 12.09 -4.90
C ALA A 74 18.33 11.50 -5.57
N ASP A 75 18.57 10.19 -5.42
CA ASP A 75 19.67 9.51 -6.11
C ASP A 75 19.47 9.49 -7.63
N GLY A 76 18.22 9.30 -8.07
CA GLY A 76 17.82 9.48 -9.47
C GLY A 76 18.16 10.86 -9.99
N HIS A 77 17.82 11.91 -9.24
CA HIS A 77 18.12 13.29 -9.61
C HIS A 77 19.62 13.55 -9.71
N ARG A 78 20.38 13.19 -8.68
CA ARG A 78 21.83 13.34 -8.58
C ARG A 78 22.59 12.64 -9.71
N THR A 79 22.09 11.50 -10.17
CA THR A 79 22.71 10.70 -11.25
C THR A 79 22.16 11.02 -12.64
N GLY A 80 21.27 12.02 -12.76
CA GLY A 80 20.61 12.33 -14.03
C GLY A 80 19.77 11.16 -14.57
N GLY A 81 19.15 10.39 -13.69
CA GLY A 81 18.31 9.22 -13.99
C GLY A 81 19.08 7.91 -14.18
N ARG A 82 20.42 7.91 -14.07
CA ARG A 82 21.26 6.71 -14.29
C ARG A 82 21.30 5.75 -13.11
N SER A 83 20.83 6.17 -11.94
CA SER A 83 20.73 5.34 -10.74
C SER A 83 19.94 4.06 -11.02
N ALA A 84 20.54 2.91 -10.69
CA ALA A 84 19.84 1.63 -10.73
C ALA A 84 18.70 1.59 -9.71
N VAL A 85 18.92 2.13 -8.51
CA VAL A 85 17.91 2.20 -7.44
C VAL A 85 16.70 2.99 -7.90
N TYR A 86 16.89 4.18 -8.46
CA TYR A 86 15.79 4.99 -9.00
C TYR A 86 15.00 4.27 -10.10
N ARG A 87 15.70 3.65 -11.07
CA ARG A 87 15.02 2.92 -12.15
C ARG A 87 14.25 1.70 -11.65
N THR A 88 14.82 0.96 -10.70
CA THR A 88 14.16 -0.18 -10.06
C THR A 88 12.95 0.28 -9.24
N ALA A 89 13.06 1.40 -8.51
CA ALA A 89 11.93 1.98 -7.78
C ALA A 89 10.82 2.46 -8.73
N LEU A 90 11.18 3.05 -9.87
CA LEU A 90 10.22 3.45 -10.90
C LEU A 90 9.50 2.23 -11.51
N ASP A 91 10.22 1.13 -11.76
CA ASP A 91 9.64 -0.13 -12.22
C ASP A 91 8.73 -0.77 -11.16
N ALA A 92 9.18 -0.79 -9.91
CA ALA A 92 8.40 -1.25 -8.77
C ALA A 92 7.10 -0.45 -8.62
N PHE A 93 7.15 0.88 -8.76
CA PHE A 93 5.98 1.75 -8.69
C PHE A 93 4.99 1.48 -9.82
N GLY A 94 5.45 1.32 -11.07
CA GLY A 94 4.58 0.93 -12.18
C GLY A 94 3.91 -0.43 -11.97
N LEU A 95 4.69 -1.41 -11.52
CA LEU A 95 4.19 -2.76 -11.23
C LEU A 95 3.18 -2.77 -10.08
N HIS A 96 3.39 -1.95 -9.05
CA HIS A 96 2.44 -1.74 -7.96
C HIS A 96 1.06 -1.30 -8.48
N GLY A 97 1.04 -0.32 -9.39
CA GLY A 97 -0.21 0.09 -10.04
C GLY A 97 -0.89 -1.01 -10.86
N VAL A 98 -0.10 -1.87 -11.53
CA VAL A 98 -0.65 -3.04 -12.24
C VAL A 98 -1.26 -4.06 -11.26
N VAL A 99 -0.62 -4.29 -10.12
CA VAL A 99 -1.13 -5.21 -9.08
C VAL A 99 -2.49 -4.73 -8.57
N HIS A 100 -2.66 -3.43 -8.32
CA HIS A 100 -3.96 -2.85 -7.93
C HIS A 100 -5.06 -3.07 -8.97
N LEU A 101 -4.74 -2.84 -10.24
CA LEU A 101 -5.68 -3.10 -11.33
C LEU A 101 -6.05 -4.58 -11.42
N ALA A 102 -5.09 -5.48 -11.23
CA ALA A 102 -5.34 -6.91 -11.20
C ALA A 102 -6.23 -7.30 -10.01
N GLN A 103 -5.99 -6.74 -8.82
CA GLN A 103 -6.83 -6.96 -7.64
C GLN A 103 -8.27 -6.48 -7.88
N ALA A 104 -8.45 -5.28 -8.42
CA ALA A 104 -9.76 -4.74 -8.76
C ALA A 104 -10.50 -5.63 -9.80
N ALA A 105 -9.80 -6.11 -10.82
CA ALA A 105 -10.35 -7.00 -11.83
C ALA A 105 -10.77 -8.35 -11.25
N VAL A 106 -9.92 -8.97 -10.41
CA VAL A 106 -10.21 -10.24 -9.73
C VAL A 106 -11.42 -10.10 -8.82
N LEU A 107 -11.52 -9.00 -8.07
CA LEU A 107 -12.64 -8.72 -7.18
C LEU A 107 -13.89 -8.21 -7.91
N ARG A 108 -13.74 -7.81 -9.18
CA ARG A 108 -14.78 -7.18 -10.02
C ARG A 108 -15.37 -5.94 -9.35
N GLY A 109 -14.51 -5.10 -8.78
CA GLY A 109 -14.94 -3.91 -8.07
C GLY A 109 -13.78 -3.06 -7.58
N TYR A 110 -14.12 -2.01 -6.84
CA TYR A 110 -13.16 -1.09 -6.27
C TYR A 110 -12.24 -1.78 -5.24
N THR A 111 -10.95 -1.53 -5.38
CA THR A 111 -9.92 -1.77 -4.36
C THR A 111 -9.18 -0.47 -4.09
N PRO A 112 -8.71 -0.23 -2.86
CA PRO A 112 -7.78 0.87 -2.60
C PRO A 112 -6.67 0.91 -3.66
N GLY A 113 -6.45 2.07 -4.27
CA GLY A 113 -5.46 2.24 -5.31
C GLY A 113 -5.94 1.92 -6.73
N SER A 114 -7.13 1.34 -6.94
CA SER A 114 -7.62 1.00 -8.29
C SER A 114 -7.96 2.23 -9.13
N VAL A 115 -8.22 3.39 -8.51
CA VAL A 115 -8.54 4.65 -9.19
C VAL A 115 -7.26 5.43 -9.54
N THR A 116 -6.39 5.65 -8.56
CA THR A 116 -5.14 6.39 -8.82
C THR A 116 -4.11 5.58 -9.61
N SER A 117 -4.18 4.24 -9.65
CA SER A 117 -3.29 3.43 -10.47
C SER A 117 -3.34 3.77 -11.97
N PRO A 118 -4.49 3.71 -12.65
CA PRO A 118 -4.58 4.06 -14.07
C PRO A 118 -4.48 5.57 -14.33
N LEU A 119 -4.78 6.43 -13.33
CA LEU A 119 -4.78 7.89 -13.51
C LEU A 119 -3.43 8.55 -13.20
N VAL A 120 -2.64 7.97 -12.31
CA VAL A 120 -1.40 8.56 -11.79
C VAL A 120 -0.22 7.62 -11.96
N VAL A 121 -0.30 6.42 -11.38
CA VAL A 121 0.85 5.50 -11.27
C VAL A 121 1.34 5.04 -12.65
N ILE A 122 0.44 4.47 -13.45
CA ILE A 122 0.77 3.95 -14.78
C ILE A 122 1.15 5.09 -15.74
N PRO A 123 0.37 6.18 -15.87
CA PRO A 123 0.74 7.29 -16.76
C PRO A 123 2.09 7.91 -16.41
N PHE A 124 2.34 8.18 -15.11
CA PHE A 124 3.62 8.75 -14.68
C PHE A 124 4.78 7.80 -15.00
N THR A 125 4.64 6.52 -14.68
CA THR A 125 5.72 5.54 -14.90
C THR A 125 6.04 5.42 -16.39
N LEU A 126 5.03 5.34 -17.26
CA LEU A 126 5.23 5.26 -18.70
C LEU A 126 5.89 6.53 -19.25
N TRP A 127 5.43 7.71 -18.81
CA TRP A 127 6.00 9.00 -19.19
C TRP A 127 7.47 9.14 -18.76
N ALA A 128 7.78 8.86 -17.49
CA ALA A 128 9.14 8.95 -16.96
C ALA A 128 10.08 7.98 -17.70
N ARG A 129 9.65 6.72 -17.92
CA ARG A 129 10.42 5.74 -18.71
C ARG A 129 10.61 6.17 -20.16
N ALA A 130 9.61 6.79 -20.80
CA ALA A 130 9.76 7.33 -22.15
C ALA A 130 10.78 8.48 -22.20
N ARG A 131 10.82 9.33 -21.17
CA ARG A 131 11.80 10.42 -21.07
C ARG A 131 13.22 9.90 -20.84
N LEU A 132 13.39 8.91 -19.96
CA LEU A 132 14.68 8.26 -19.72
C LEU A 132 15.21 7.52 -20.96
N ARG A 133 14.33 6.87 -21.73
CA ARG A 133 14.69 6.23 -23.01
C ARG A 133 15.16 7.24 -24.05
N ARG A 134 14.41 8.34 -24.24
CA ARG A 134 14.80 9.42 -25.16
C ARG A 134 16.14 10.07 -24.80
N ALA A 135 16.50 10.07 -23.52
CA ALA A 135 17.80 10.55 -23.04
C ALA A 135 18.94 9.51 -23.12
N GLY A 136 18.68 8.30 -23.66
CA GLY A 136 19.69 7.23 -23.73
C GLY A 136 20.03 6.58 -22.39
N VAL A 137 19.29 6.89 -21.32
CA VAL A 137 19.58 6.46 -19.95
C VAL A 137 18.94 5.11 -19.61
N LEU A 138 17.85 4.76 -20.30
CA LEU A 138 17.07 3.56 -20.06
C LEU A 138 17.09 2.66 -21.30
N ARG A 139 17.44 1.38 -21.09
CA ARG A 139 17.37 0.33 -22.10
C ARG A 139 15.97 -0.29 -22.15
N PRO A 140 15.61 -1.04 -23.20
CA PRO A 140 14.36 -1.81 -23.23
C PRO A 140 14.23 -2.69 -21.98
N THR A 141 13.04 -2.69 -21.38
CA THR A 141 12.75 -3.48 -20.17
C THR A 141 12.93 -4.96 -20.47
N ARG A 142 13.67 -5.67 -19.63
CA ARG A 142 13.78 -7.13 -19.68
C ARG A 142 12.93 -7.77 -18.57
N PRO A 143 12.55 -9.05 -18.69
CA PRO A 143 11.85 -9.76 -17.61
C PRO A 143 12.59 -9.70 -16.26
N ARG A 144 13.93 -9.71 -16.30
CA ARG A 144 14.77 -9.53 -15.11
C ARG A 144 14.53 -8.20 -14.40
N ASP A 145 14.31 -7.12 -15.14
CA ASP A 145 14.11 -5.79 -14.54
C ASP A 145 12.76 -5.72 -13.82
N LEU A 146 11.73 -6.37 -14.39
CA LEU A 146 10.43 -6.52 -13.73
C LEU A 146 10.55 -7.37 -12.46
N ALA A 147 11.28 -8.49 -12.53
CA ALA A 147 11.54 -9.33 -11.36
C ALA A 147 12.27 -8.55 -10.25
N LEU A 148 13.28 -7.76 -10.61
CA LEU A 148 13.98 -6.88 -9.66
C LEU A 148 13.04 -5.83 -9.06
N GLY A 149 12.15 -5.25 -9.87
CA GLY A 149 11.11 -4.32 -9.41
C GLY A 149 10.17 -4.97 -8.39
N LEU A 150 9.67 -6.19 -8.66
CA LEU A 150 8.82 -6.94 -7.73
C LEU A 150 9.55 -7.31 -6.44
N VAL A 151 10.80 -7.76 -6.54
CA VAL A 151 11.64 -8.07 -5.36
C VAL A 151 11.86 -6.81 -4.53
N PHE A 152 12.19 -5.69 -5.18
CA PHE A 152 12.37 -4.41 -4.50
C PHE A 152 11.08 -3.97 -3.80
N ALA A 153 9.93 -3.99 -4.49
CA ALA A 153 8.63 -3.64 -3.91
C ALA A 153 8.32 -4.52 -2.68
N THR A 154 8.47 -5.84 -2.83
CA THR A 154 8.20 -6.79 -1.74
C THR A 154 9.13 -6.56 -0.55
N ALA A 155 10.43 -6.38 -0.79
CA ALA A 155 11.42 -6.12 0.26
C ALA A 155 11.16 -4.78 0.97
N ALA A 156 10.87 -3.72 0.23
CA ALA A 156 10.57 -2.40 0.79
C ALA A 156 9.26 -2.43 1.61
N THR A 157 8.20 -3.04 1.10
CA THR A 157 6.91 -3.15 1.81
C THR A 157 7.05 -4.00 3.08
N THR A 158 7.68 -5.17 2.99
CA THR A 158 7.90 -6.01 4.18
C THR A 158 8.80 -5.34 5.21
N GLY A 159 9.87 -4.66 4.77
CA GLY A 159 10.79 -3.93 5.63
C GLY A 159 10.14 -2.75 6.36
N THR A 160 9.35 -1.94 5.66
CA THR A 160 8.64 -0.79 6.24
C THR A 160 7.57 -1.21 7.23
N HIS A 161 6.81 -2.27 6.92
CA HIS A 161 5.87 -2.86 7.87
C HIS A 161 6.56 -3.48 9.09
N ALA A 162 7.68 -4.17 8.90
CA ALA A 162 8.46 -4.71 10.02
C ALA A 162 9.00 -3.60 10.93
N LEU A 163 9.49 -2.49 10.35
CA LEU A 163 9.90 -1.30 11.09
C LEU A 163 8.72 -0.69 11.85
N ALA A 164 7.57 -0.51 11.19
CA ALA A 164 6.35 0.02 11.81
C ALA A 164 5.90 -0.80 13.01
N ARG A 165 5.94 -2.14 12.93
CA ARG A 165 5.63 -3.02 14.07
C ARG A 165 6.62 -2.87 15.22
N ARG A 166 7.92 -2.76 14.92
CA ARG A 166 8.96 -2.55 15.94
C ARG A 166 8.77 -1.23 16.68
N LEU A 167 8.38 -0.17 15.99
CA LEU A 167 8.17 1.16 16.58
C LEU A 167 6.92 1.27 17.45
N GLN A 168 5.96 0.35 17.33
CA GLN A 168 4.70 0.42 18.08
C GLN A 168 4.66 -0.45 19.34
N GLY A 169 5.65 -1.33 19.54
CA GLY A 169 5.74 -2.22 20.71
C GLY A 169 4.60 -3.27 20.78
N PRO A 170 4.63 -4.19 21.77
CA PRO A 170 3.54 -5.13 22.00
C PRO A 170 2.23 -4.38 22.27
N ARG A 171 1.14 -4.76 21.60
CA ARG A 171 -0.20 -4.22 21.89
C ARG A 171 -0.50 -4.45 23.38
N ARG A 172 -0.74 -3.38 24.15
CA ARG A 172 -1.34 -3.54 25.48
C ARG A 172 -2.71 -4.21 25.30
N PRO A 173 -3.01 -5.29 26.03
CA PRO A 173 -4.35 -5.89 26.00
C PRO A 173 -5.39 -4.80 26.26
N ARG A 174 -6.48 -4.79 25.50
CA ARG A 174 -7.67 -4.04 25.92
C ARG A 174 -8.05 -4.61 27.29
N PRO A 175 -8.25 -3.79 28.33
CA PRO A 175 -8.80 -4.30 29.58
C PRO A 175 -10.15 -4.94 29.26
N ASP A 176 -10.36 -6.16 29.77
CA ASP A 176 -11.65 -6.83 29.66
C ASP A 176 -12.74 -5.88 30.21
N PRO A 177 -13.94 -5.84 29.61
CA PRO A 177 -15.07 -5.16 30.21
C PRO A 177 -15.24 -5.72 31.63
N LEU A 178 -15.24 -4.84 32.63
CA LEU A 178 -15.48 -5.25 34.01
C LEU A 178 -16.77 -6.09 34.06
N PRO A 179 -16.77 -7.27 34.68
CA PRO A 179 -17.99 -8.06 34.84
C PRO A 179 -18.96 -7.25 35.73
N GLY A 180 -19.96 -6.60 35.14
CA GLY A 180 -20.93 -5.82 35.91
C GLY A 180 -21.84 -4.85 35.16
N SER A 181 -21.60 -4.49 33.89
CA SER A 181 -22.51 -3.59 33.16
C SER A 181 -23.68 -4.33 32.49
N ALA A 182 -24.40 -5.15 33.25
CA ALA A 182 -25.75 -5.54 32.90
C ALA A 182 -26.68 -4.38 33.30
N PHE A 183 -26.88 -3.42 32.39
CA PHE A 183 -27.94 -2.43 32.54
C PHE A 183 -29.28 -3.16 32.54
N THR A 184 -29.91 -3.20 33.70
CA THR A 184 -31.23 -3.79 33.93
C THR A 184 -32.27 -2.94 33.21
N THR A 185 -32.74 -3.40 32.05
CA THR A 185 -33.95 -2.82 31.42
C THR A 185 -35.16 -3.30 32.22
N GLY A 186 -35.61 -2.50 33.19
CA GLY A 186 -36.83 -2.75 33.94
C GLY A 186 -38.05 -2.68 33.03
N GLN A 187 -38.64 -3.85 32.73
CA GLN A 187 -40.00 -3.97 32.22
C GLN A 187 -40.97 -3.85 33.42
N GLY A 188 -41.69 -2.73 33.52
CA GLY A 188 -42.82 -2.58 34.43
C GLY A 188 -44.07 -3.28 33.87
N PRO A 189 -44.95 -3.85 34.71
CA PRO A 189 -46.10 -4.61 34.25
C PRO A 189 -47.21 -3.69 33.74
N CYS A 190 -47.80 -4.09 32.61
CA CYS A 190 -48.98 -3.48 32.02
C CYS A 190 -50.19 -3.65 32.95
N GLY A 191 -50.74 -2.53 33.44
CA GLY A 191 -51.94 -2.48 34.27
C GLY A 191 -53.20 -2.73 33.44
N ARG A 192 -54.09 -3.58 33.97
CA ARG A 192 -55.49 -3.71 33.55
C ARG A 192 -56.26 -2.48 34.02
N LEU A 193 -57.10 -1.91 33.14
CA LEU A 193 -58.46 -1.43 33.40
C LEU A 193 -59.22 -1.47 32.07
#